data_AF-A0A453PAC8-F1
#
_entry.id   AF-A0A453PAC8-F1
#
_cell.length_a   1.000
_cell.length_b   1.000
_cell.length_c   1.000
_cell.angle_alpha   90.00
_cell.angle_beta   90.00
_cell.angle_gamma   90.00
#
_symmetry.space_group_name_H-M   'P 1'
#
loop_
_entity.id
_entity.type
_entity.pdbx_description
1 polymer ?
#
loop_
_entity_poly.entity_id
_entity_poly.type
_entity_poly.pdbx_seq_one_letter_code
_entity_poly.pdbx_strand_id
1 'polypeptide(L)'
;MGSFTLPLIEETRADLYSALECIKHAPATEVKRINELCSKQSIFSILVKKADPMNTNPGEVYALKDADILVFLDRKPRHISDLGRSKVPYVIASVLKAEDANGNAIVRLSGGKRDLVPPLVAVFLINMTTYNRIWNALDMHVAGLSNTSIIEKIVNYAPKVGQDDSSELPLHLPDRSLGLEKFRLNKSQQMAVLDCVSAMEQQGTYPVRLIWGPPGTGKTKTISTLLLSMMVKNHRTLTCAPTNTAVVEVASRILSLIEESSAGGGNGCFLSDVVLFGNEDRMNVDQDLTKIFLEKRVRRLQKCLMPSSGWTSCLSSMVRILEEPLVQYASYVEETKRLIEELAKKEKEELAKKKAKNKVVEMKEDLTKKEADKKSIKIQSFKEYFM
;
A
#
# COMPACT_ATOMS: atom_id res chain seq x y z
N MET A 1 -26.49 -2.88 -18.75
CA MET A 1 -25.81 -3.21 -17.47
C MET A 1 -26.51 -4.30 -16.66
N GLY A 2 -27.85 -4.31 -16.53
CA GLY A 2 -28.56 -5.32 -15.73
C GLY A 2 -28.30 -6.80 -16.11
N SER A 3 -27.85 -7.08 -17.34
CA SER A 3 -27.43 -8.43 -17.77
C SER A 3 -26.20 -8.97 -17.02
N PHE A 4 -25.37 -8.10 -16.43
CA PHE A 4 -24.18 -8.49 -15.66
C PHE A 4 -24.44 -8.68 -14.17
N THR A 5 -25.62 -8.29 -13.68
CA THR A 5 -25.99 -8.38 -12.26
C THR A 5 -26.09 -9.83 -11.79
N LEU A 6 -26.85 -10.67 -12.51
CA LEU A 6 -27.02 -12.09 -12.13
C LEU A 6 -25.70 -12.89 -12.21
N PRO A 7 -24.88 -12.76 -13.26
CA PRO A 7 -23.55 -13.38 -13.30
C PRO A 7 -22.66 -12.99 -12.09
N LEU A 8 -22.66 -11.71 -11.69
CA LEU A 8 -21.86 -11.27 -10.54
C LEU A 8 -22.36 -11.86 -9.22
N ILE A 9 -23.68 -12.00 -9.05
CA ILE A 9 -24.27 -12.66 -7.88
C ILE A 9 -23.89 -14.15 -7.86
N GLU A 10 -23.98 -14.84 -9.00
CA GLU A 10 -23.61 -16.26 -9.10
C GLU A 10 -22.11 -16.50 -8.85
N GLU A 11 -21.24 -15.63 -9.36
CA GLU A 11 -19.79 -15.68 -9.07
C GLU A 11 -19.54 -15.50 -7.56
N THR A 12 -20.17 -14.49 -6.94
CA THR A 12 -20.07 -14.25 -5.49
C THR A 12 -20.56 -15.45 -4.69
N ARG A 13 -21.65 -16.10 -5.12
CA ARG A 13 -22.20 -17.30 -4.50
C ARG A 13 -21.25 -18.48 -4.62
N ALA A 14 -20.66 -18.68 -5.80
CA ALA A 14 -19.71 -19.77 -6.06
C ALA A 14 -18.44 -19.62 -5.20
N ASP A 15 -17.89 -18.40 -5.09
CA ASP A 15 -16.72 -18.13 -4.26
C ASP A 15 -17.02 -18.30 -2.76
N LEU A 16 -18.20 -17.86 -2.30
CA LEU A 16 -18.64 -18.10 -0.92
C LEU A 16 -18.78 -19.61 -0.64
N TYR A 17 -19.33 -20.37 -1.59
CA TYR A 17 -19.45 -21.82 -1.47
C TYR A 17 -18.08 -22.50 -1.43
N SER A 18 -17.13 -22.11 -2.28
CA SER A 18 -15.75 -22.60 -2.26
C SER A 18 -15.05 -22.31 -0.92
N ALA A 19 -15.27 -21.12 -0.36
CA ALA A 19 -14.75 -20.75 0.97
C ALA A 19 -15.32 -21.64 2.08
N LEU A 20 -16.60 -22.02 2.00
CA LEU A 20 -17.24 -22.92 2.94
C LEU A 20 -16.71 -24.36 2.84
N GLU A 21 -16.40 -24.85 1.65
CA GLU A 21 -15.75 -26.16 1.48
C GLU A 21 -14.36 -26.19 2.12
N CYS A 22 -13.63 -25.07 2.06
CA CYS A 22 -12.30 -24.92 2.67
C CYS A 22 -12.31 -24.42 4.13
N ILE A 23 -13.46 -24.35 4.79
CA ILE A 23 -13.64 -23.64 6.07
C ILE A 23 -12.72 -24.13 7.20
N LYS A 24 -12.30 -25.41 7.16
CA LYS A 24 -11.33 -25.99 8.10
C LYS A 24 -10.03 -25.18 8.17
N HIS A 25 -9.57 -24.72 7.01
CA HIS A 25 -8.30 -24.02 6.84
C HIS A 25 -8.47 -22.50 6.87
N ALA A 26 -9.71 -22.00 6.91
CA ALA A 26 -9.98 -20.57 6.92
C ALA A 26 -9.35 -19.87 8.13
N PRO A 27 -8.80 -18.66 7.96
CA PRO A 27 -8.36 -17.82 9.07
C PRO A 27 -9.50 -17.56 10.05
N ALA A 28 -9.18 -17.49 11.35
CA ALA A 28 -10.17 -17.24 12.37
C ALA A 28 -9.60 -16.41 13.52
N THR A 29 -10.49 -15.70 14.21
CA THR A 29 -10.16 -14.98 15.44
C THR A 29 -11.26 -15.17 16.48
N GLU A 30 -10.92 -14.96 17.75
CA GLU A 30 -11.86 -15.06 18.85
C GLU A 30 -12.56 -13.72 19.08
N VAL A 31 -13.89 -13.74 19.15
CA VAL A 31 -14.72 -12.59 19.52
C VAL A 31 -14.96 -12.64 21.02
N LYS A 32 -14.38 -11.69 21.74
CA LYS A 32 -14.44 -11.60 23.20
C LYS A 32 -15.70 -10.90 23.69
N ARG A 33 -16.17 -9.88 22.96
CA ARG A 33 -17.34 -9.08 23.33
C ARG A 33 -18.12 -8.66 22.09
N ILE A 34 -19.44 -8.55 22.24
CA ILE A 34 -20.36 -8.07 21.21
C ILE A 34 -21.36 -7.10 21.86
N ASN A 35 -21.29 -5.84 21.46
CA ASN A 35 -22.16 -4.77 21.92
C ASN A 35 -23.03 -4.30 20.76
N GLU A 36 -24.32 -4.12 21.02
CA GLU A 36 -25.25 -3.60 20.02
C GLU A 36 -25.10 -2.09 19.88
N LEU A 37 -25.04 -1.62 18.63
CA LEU A 37 -24.98 -0.19 18.31
C LEU A 37 -26.29 0.29 17.68
N CYS A 38 -26.86 -0.48 16.77
CA CYS A 38 -28.12 -0.15 16.11
C CYS A 38 -28.93 -1.41 15.81
N SER A 39 -30.02 -1.59 16.56
CA SER A 39 -30.92 -2.73 16.44
C SER A 39 -31.59 -2.82 15.07
N LYS A 40 -32.12 -1.69 14.57
CA LYS A 40 -32.82 -1.58 13.29
C LYS A 40 -31.99 -2.05 12.09
N GLN A 41 -30.68 -1.82 12.14
CA GLN A 41 -29.76 -2.18 11.06
C GLN A 41 -28.90 -3.40 11.40
N SER A 42 -29.12 -4.04 12.55
CA SER A 42 -28.31 -5.15 13.06
C SER A 42 -26.81 -4.83 13.08
N ILE A 43 -26.44 -3.63 13.55
CA ILE A 43 -25.05 -3.18 13.64
C ILE A 43 -24.52 -3.35 15.06
N PHE A 44 -23.33 -3.92 15.17
CA PHE A 44 -22.68 -4.28 16.42
C PHE A 44 -21.22 -3.82 16.43
N SER A 45 -20.72 -3.49 17.62
CA SER A 45 -19.30 -3.33 17.91
C SER A 45 -18.79 -4.62 18.54
N ILE A 46 -17.69 -5.15 18.00
CA ILE A 46 -17.07 -6.38 18.50
C ILE A 46 -15.63 -6.14 18.91
N LEU A 47 -15.24 -6.76 20.03
CA LEU A 47 -13.85 -6.83 20.46
C LEU A 47 -13.30 -8.20 20.09
N VAL A 48 -12.28 -8.22 19.24
CA VAL A 48 -11.60 -9.46 18.82
C VAL A 48 -10.26 -9.63 19.54
N LYS A 49 -9.81 -10.87 19.66
CA LYS A 49 -8.44 -11.17 20.07
C LYS A 49 -7.47 -10.57 19.03
N LYS A 50 -6.47 -9.85 19.51
CA LYS A 50 -5.36 -9.32 18.69
C LYS A 50 -4.13 -10.21 18.88
N ALA A 51 -3.26 -10.25 17.87
CA ALA A 51 -1.96 -10.90 17.99
C ALA A 51 -1.12 -10.21 19.07
N ASP A 52 -0.37 -10.99 19.85
CA ASP A 52 0.56 -10.46 20.84
C ASP A 52 1.83 -9.96 20.12
N PRO A 53 2.21 -8.68 20.27
CA PRO A 53 3.41 -8.12 19.63
C PRO A 53 4.71 -8.82 20.04
N MET A 54 4.76 -9.47 21.19
CA MET A 54 5.96 -10.14 21.73
C MET A 54 6.05 -11.63 21.33
N ASN A 55 5.04 -12.18 20.68
CA ASN A 55 4.99 -13.59 20.33
C ASN A 55 5.57 -13.82 18.93
N THR A 56 6.47 -14.79 18.79
CA THR A 56 7.24 -15.06 17.56
C THR A 56 6.43 -15.64 16.40
N ASN A 57 5.15 -15.99 16.64
CA ASN A 57 4.20 -16.47 15.63
C ASN A 57 3.02 -15.50 15.43
N PRO A 58 3.23 -14.29 14.86
CA PRO A 58 2.18 -13.30 14.65
C PRO A 58 1.06 -13.75 13.68
N GLY A 59 1.24 -14.87 12.97
CA GLY A 59 0.28 -15.39 11.99
C GLY A 59 -0.88 -16.22 12.55
N GLU A 60 -0.93 -16.49 13.86
CA GLU A 60 -1.99 -17.35 14.43
C GLU A 60 -3.34 -16.65 14.62
N VAL A 61 -3.36 -15.32 14.76
CA VAL A 61 -4.58 -14.56 15.03
C VAL A 61 -4.95 -13.73 13.80
N TYR A 62 -6.10 -14.03 13.22
CA TYR A 62 -6.59 -13.32 12.05
C TYR A 62 -6.95 -11.86 12.37
N ALA A 63 -6.38 -10.93 11.59
CA ALA A 63 -6.74 -9.51 11.62
C ALA A 63 -7.85 -9.24 10.59
N LEU A 64 -8.96 -8.67 11.07
CA LEU A 64 -10.11 -8.32 10.23
C LEU A 64 -9.75 -7.23 9.22
N LYS A 65 -10.43 -7.23 8.08
CA LYS A 65 -10.34 -6.23 7.02
C LYS A 65 -11.74 -5.72 6.67
N ASP A 66 -11.80 -4.49 6.17
CA ASP A 66 -13.04 -3.90 5.70
C ASP A 66 -13.65 -4.77 4.61
N ALA A 67 -14.98 -4.89 4.63
CA ALA A 67 -15.77 -5.72 3.71
C ALA A 67 -15.55 -7.24 3.83
N ASP A 68 -14.86 -7.75 4.86
CA ASP A 68 -14.85 -9.19 5.13
C ASP A 68 -16.25 -9.72 5.43
N ILE A 69 -16.52 -10.94 4.96
CA ILE A 69 -17.66 -11.76 5.35
C ILE A 69 -17.14 -12.87 6.24
N LEU A 70 -17.70 -12.95 7.43
CA LEU A 70 -17.32 -13.88 8.49
C LEU A 70 -18.51 -14.76 8.88
N VAL A 71 -18.24 -15.94 9.43
CA VAL A 71 -19.23 -16.75 10.15
C VAL A 71 -18.87 -16.77 11.62
N PHE A 72 -19.83 -16.38 12.47
CA PHE A 72 -19.73 -16.50 13.91
C PHE A 72 -20.25 -17.85 14.36
N LEU A 73 -19.43 -18.55 15.14
CA LEU A 73 -19.65 -19.91 15.63
C LEU A 73 -19.18 -20.00 17.09
N ASP A 74 -19.64 -21.02 17.81
CA ASP A 74 -19.12 -21.36 19.14
C ASP A 74 -17.70 -21.97 19.08
N ARG A 75 -17.36 -22.62 17.96
CA ARG A 75 -16.05 -23.24 17.73
C ARG A 75 -15.68 -23.22 16.25
N LYS A 76 -14.38 -23.32 15.95
CA LYS A 76 -13.89 -23.44 14.58
C LYS A 76 -14.35 -24.78 13.97
N PRO A 77 -15.08 -24.78 12.84
CA PRO A 77 -15.59 -26.01 12.23
C PRO A 77 -14.46 -26.76 11.52
N ARG A 78 -14.58 -28.08 11.44
CA ARG A 78 -13.62 -28.94 10.71
C ARG A 78 -14.17 -29.34 9.33
N HIS A 79 -15.48 -29.25 9.15
CA HIS A 79 -16.17 -29.53 7.90
C HIS A 79 -17.39 -28.61 7.75
N ILE A 80 -17.84 -28.37 6.51
CA ILE A 80 -19.06 -27.57 6.24
C ILE A 80 -20.30 -28.16 6.94
N SER A 81 -20.36 -29.49 7.08
CA SER A 81 -21.45 -30.17 7.78
C SER A 81 -21.49 -29.89 9.29
N ASP A 82 -20.45 -29.28 9.87
CA ASP A 82 -20.45 -28.89 11.28
C ASP A 82 -21.27 -27.61 11.51
N LEU A 83 -21.54 -26.82 10.46
CA LEU A 83 -22.40 -25.64 10.56
C LEU A 83 -23.81 -26.06 10.97
N GLY A 84 -24.33 -25.44 12.02
CA GLY A 84 -25.70 -25.70 12.52
C GLY A 84 -25.86 -26.97 13.36
N ARG A 85 -24.78 -27.75 13.60
CA ARG A 85 -24.83 -28.89 14.54
C ARG A 85 -24.64 -28.50 16.01
N SER A 86 -24.21 -27.27 16.28
CA SER A 86 -24.14 -26.74 17.64
C SER A 86 -25.50 -26.23 18.12
N LYS A 87 -25.68 -26.16 19.44
CA LYS A 87 -26.81 -25.47 20.07
C LYS A 87 -26.80 -23.95 19.80
N VAL A 88 -25.64 -23.40 19.44
CA VAL A 88 -25.49 -21.98 19.07
C VAL A 88 -25.72 -21.84 17.56
N PRO A 89 -26.69 -21.02 17.11
CA PRO A 89 -26.89 -20.77 15.69
C PRO A 89 -25.68 -20.04 15.11
N TYR A 90 -25.30 -20.40 13.88
CA TYR A 90 -24.28 -19.63 13.17
C TYR A 90 -24.89 -18.35 12.61
N VAL A 91 -24.10 -17.27 12.60
CA VAL A 91 -24.53 -15.97 12.07
C VAL A 91 -23.48 -15.47 11.09
N ILE A 92 -23.92 -14.98 9.94
CA ILE A 92 -23.05 -14.33 8.97
C ILE A 92 -22.88 -12.87 9.39
N ALA A 93 -21.64 -12.41 9.45
CA ALA A 93 -21.27 -11.05 9.77
C ALA A 93 -20.54 -10.40 8.59
N SER A 94 -20.92 -9.17 8.25
CA SER A 94 -20.19 -8.33 7.30
C SER A 94 -19.44 -7.24 8.07
N VAL A 95 -18.13 -7.14 7.86
CA VAL A 95 -17.28 -6.13 8.48
C VAL A 95 -17.48 -4.80 7.75
N LEU A 96 -18.06 -3.82 8.44
CA LEU A 96 -18.24 -2.45 7.94
C LEU A 96 -16.99 -1.60 8.19
N LYS A 97 -16.30 -1.86 9.31
CA LYS A 97 -15.05 -1.21 9.68
C LYS A 97 -14.22 -2.18 10.53
N ALA A 98 -13.00 -2.48 10.10
CA ALA A 98 -12.13 -3.43 10.77
C ALA A 98 -11.64 -2.92 12.14
N GLU A 99 -11.39 -1.62 12.28
CA GLU A 99 -10.91 -1.02 13.52
C GLU A 99 -11.40 0.43 13.66
N ASP A 100 -12.10 0.73 14.77
CA ASP A 100 -12.48 2.07 15.19
C ASP A 100 -11.42 2.73 16.09
N ALA A 101 -11.68 3.96 16.55
CA ALA A 101 -10.74 4.69 17.41
C ALA A 101 -10.47 4.00 18.76
N ASN A 102 -11.36 3.10 19.19
CA ASN A 102 -11.25 2.35 20.44
C ASN A 102 -10.64 0.95 20.22
N GLY A 103 -10.24 0.62 18.98
CA GLY A 103 -9.68 -0.67 18.62
C GLY A 103 -10.71 -1.79 18.43
N ASN A 104 -12.01 -1.48 18.31
CA ASN A 104 -13.09 -2.44 18.07
C ASN A 104 -13.45 -2.50 16.58
N ALA A 105 -13.98 -3.63 16.12
CA ALA A 105 -14.52 -3.75 14.77
C ALA A 105 -16.03 -3.48 14.75
N ILE A 106 -16.53 -2.90 13.66
CA ILE A 106 -17.96 -2.65 13.43
C ILE A 106 -18.47 -3.64 12.40
N VAL A 107 -19.50 -4.41 12.75
CA VAL A 107 -20.06 -5.45 11.90
C VAL A 107 -21.57 -5.35 11.76
N ARG A 108 -22.09 -5.81 10.64
CA ARG A 108 -23.52 -6.05 10.40
C ARG A 108 -23.82 -7.54 10.42
N LEU A 109 -24.80 -7.97 11.21
CA LEU A 109 -25.20 -9.38 11.33
C LEU A 109 -26.42 -9.67 10.46
N SER A 110 -26.46 -10.85 9.81
CA SER A 110 -27.52 -11.25 8.88
C SER A 110 -28.90 -11.50 9.53
N GLY A 111 -28.99 -11.55 10.86
CA GLY A 111 -30.28 -11.62 11.54
C GLY A 111 -30.22 -11.25 13.01
N GLY A 112 -29.56 -10.13 13.33
CA GLY A 112 -29.49 -9.57 14.68
C GLY A 112 -28.67 -10.38 15.70
N LYS A 113 -28.74 -9.98 16.97
CA LYS A 113 -28.10 -10.67 18.11
C LYS A 113 -28.98 -11.83 18.57
N ARG A 114 -28.97 -12.93 17.82
CA ARG A 114 -29.66 -14.18 18.21
C ARG A 114 -28.79 -14.99 19.16
N ASP A 115 -29.02 -14.85 20.47
CA ASP A 115 -28.40 -15.66 21.54
C ASP A 115 -26.88 -15.83 21.43
N LEU A 116 -26.20 -14.85 20.82
CA LEU A 116 -24.76 -14.85 20.65
C LEU A 116 -24.13 -14.53 22.00
N VAL A 117 -23.65 -15.57 22.68
CA VAL A 117 -22.92 -15.47 23.95
C VAL A 117 -21.43 -15.68 23.68
N PRO A 118 -20.60 -14.62 23.80
CA PRO A 118 -19.15 -14.75 23.74
C PRO A 118 -18.58 -15.63 24.87
N PRO A 119 -17.40 -16.25 24.69
CA PRO A 119 -16.52 -16.12 23.52
C PRO A 119 -17.05 -16.89 22.29
N LEU A 120 -16.93 -16.27 21.12
CA LEU A 120 -17.25 -16.89 19.83
C LEU A 120 -16.00 -16.95 18.95
N VAL A 121 -16.06 -17.74 17.90
CA VAL A 121 -15.06 -17.79 16.84
C VAL A 121 -15.63 -17.12 15.59
N ALA A 122 -14.93 -16.10 15.09
CA ALA A 122 -15.19 -15.50 13.79
C ALA A 122 -14.28 -16.14 12.74
N VAL A 123 -14.86 -16.86 11.79
CA VAL A 123 -14.15 -17.54 10.70
C VAL A 123 -14.33 -16.75 9.40
N PHE A 124 -13.23 -16.42 8.72
CA PHE A 124 -13.25 -15.70 7.45
C PHE A 124 -13.80 -16.57 6.31
N LEU A 125 -14.67 -16.00 5.47
CA LEU A 125 -15.11 -16.63 4.22
C LEU A 125 -14.49 -15.93 3.01
N ILE A 126 -14.92 -14.70 2.74
CA ILE A 126 -14.51 -13.93 1.56
C ILE A 126 -14.38 -12.45 1.92
N ASN A 127 -13.66 -11.68 1.11
CA ASN A 127 -13.62 -10.22 1.22
C ASN A 127 -14.41 -9.61 0.05
N MET A 128 -15.43 -8.81 0.37
CA MET A 128 -16.36 -8.26 -0.62
C MET A 128 -15.83 -7.07 -1.41
N THR A 129 -14.61 -6.59 -1.14
CA THR A 129 -14.07 -5.37 -1.78
C THR A 129 -14.10 -5.44 -3.30
N THR A 130 -13.72 -6.58 -3.89
CA THR A 130 -13.71 -6.75 -5.36
C THR A 130 -15.12 -6.72 -5.93
N TYR A 131 -16.05 -7.54 -5.40
CA TYR A 131 -17.43 -7.57 -5.89
C TYR A 131 -18.13 -6.24 -5.69
N ASN A 132 -17.92 -5.55 -4.56
CA ASN A 132 -18.47 -4.21 -4.32
C ASN A 132 -17.97 -3.21 -5.36
N ARG A 133 -16.69 -3.26 -5.76
CA ARG A 133 -16.15 -2.41 -6.82
C ARG A 133 -16.77 -2.71 -8.18
N ILE A 134 -16.93 -3.99 -8.54
CA ILE A 134 -17.56 -4.39 -9.80
C ILE A 134 -19.04 -3.98 -9.79
N TRP A 135 -19.75 -4.22 -8.69
CA TRP A 135 -21.15 -3.83 -8.53
C TRP A 135 -21.33 -2.31 -8.71
N ASN A 136 -20.49 -1.51 -8.06
CA ASN A 136 -20.53 -0.05 -8.19
C ASN A 136 -20.20 0.41 -9.62
N ALA A 137 -19.35 -0.30 -10.35
CA ALA A 137 -19.06 -0.01 -11.75
C ALA A 137 -20.20 -0.39 -12.72
N LEU A 138 -21.06 -1.35 -12.32
CA LEU A 138 -22.24 -1.78 -13.07
C LEU A 138 -23.51 -1.00 -12.71
N ASP A 139 -23.54 -0.33 -11.56
CA ASP A 139 -24.67 0.45 -11.08
C ASP A 139 -25.00 1.59 -12.05
N MET A 140 -26.22 1.59 -12.58
CA MET A 140 -26.68 2.56 -13.58
C MET A 140 -26.72 4.00 -13.06
N HIS A 141 -27.01 4.21 -11.77
CA HIS A 141 -27.02 5.55 -11.17
C HIS A 141 -25.61 6.12 -11.07
N VAL A 142 -24.64 5.27 -10.73
CA VAL A 142 -23.21 5.65 -10.71
C VAL A 142 -22.67 5.80 -12.13
N ALA A 143 -23.06 4.91 -13.05
CA ALA A 143 -22.66 4.97 -14.46
C ALA A 143 -23.17 6.23 -15.17
N GLY A 144 -24.34 6.75 -14.79
CA GLY A 144 -24.86 8.03 -15.31
C GLY A 144 -24.01 9.26 -14.95
N LEU A 145 -23.13 9.14 -13.95
CA LEU A 145 -22.14 10.16 -13.59
C LEU A 145 -20.78 9.96 -14.28
N SER A 146 -20.63 8.87 -15.06
CA SER A 146 -19.37 8.46 -15.67
C SER A 146 -19.34 8.72 -17.18
N ASN A 147 -18.15 8.65 -17.78
CA ASN A 147 -18.00 8.80 -19.23
C ASN A 147 -18.48 7.52 -19.95
N THR A 148 -19.74 7.50 -20.36
CA THR A 148 -20.37 6.38 -21.07
C THR A 148 -19.98 6.28 -22.55
N SER A 149 -19.32 7.30 -23.12
CA SER A 149 -18.95 7.33 -24.55
C SER A 149 -18.01 6.19 -24.94
N ILE A 150 -17.12 5.76 -24.03
CA ILE A 150 -16.24 4.60 -24.26
C ILE A 150 -17.03 3.29 -24.29
N ILE A 151 -18.05 3.16 -23.42
CA ILE A 151 -18.91 1.97 -23.34
C ILE A 151 -19.74 1.88 -24.63
N GLU A 152 -20.33 2.99 -25.05
CA GLU A 152 -21.07 3.06 -26.31
C GLU A 152 -20.20 2.63 -27.50
N LYS A 153 -18.95 3.10 -27.58
CA LYS A 153 -18.01 2.68 -28.63
C LYS A 153 -17.65 1.21 -28.58
N ILE A 154 -17.50 0.63 -27.38
CA ILE A 154 -17.20 -0.80 -27.22
C ILE A 154 -18.41 -1.66 -27.58
N VAL A 155 -19.62 -1.27 -27.16
CA VAL A 155 -20.86 -1.98 -27.47
C VAL A 155 -21.17 -1.92 -28.97
N ASN A 156 -20.96 -0.75 -29.58
CA ASN A 156 -21.16 -0.53 -31.01
C ASN A 156 -19.89 -0.85 -31.83
N TYR A 157 -18.91 -1.56 -31.26
CA TYR A 157 -17.69 -1.90 -31.96
C TYR A 157 -18.01 -2.87 -33.10
N ALA A 158 -18.12 -2.31 -34.31
CA ALA A 158 -18.10 -3.08 -35.54
C ALA A 158 -16.63 -3.23 -35.96
N PRO A 159 -16.04 -4.43 -35.90
CA PRO A 159 -14.70 -4.62 -36.40
C PRO A 159 -14.73 -4.28 -37.90
N LYS A 160 -13.94 -3.28 -38.30
CA LYS A 160 -13.65 -3.02 -39.71
C LYS A 160 -12.77 -4.16 -40.23
N VAL A 161 -13.35 -5.33 -40.47
CA VAL A 161 -12.68 -6.46 -41.11
C VAL A 161 -12.55 -6.11 -42.59
N GLY A 162 -11.32 -5.95 -43.08
CA GLY A 162 -11.04 -5.86 -44.52
C GLY A 162 -11.13 -4.48 -45.15
N GLN A 163 -11.18 -3.39 -44.38
CA GLN A 163 -10.75 -2.10 -44.92
C GLN A 163 -9.23 -2.08 -44.81
N ASP A 164 -8.57 -2.34 -45.94
CA ASP A 164 -7.26 -1.76 -46.25
C ASP A 164 -7.42 -0.24 -46.19
N ASP A 165 -7.56 0.29 -44.98
CA ASP A 165 -7.25 1.69 -44.70
C ASP A 165 -5.71 1.75 -44.72
N SER A 166 -5.17 1.60 -45.94
CA SER A 166 -3.99 2.32 -46.42
C SER A 166 -4.28 3.82 -46.50
N SER A 167 -5.04 4.37 -45.54
CA SER A 167 -4.71 5.68 -45.04
C SER A 167 -3.35 5.49 -44.41
N GLU A 168 -2.33 5.75 -45.22
CA GLU A 168 -1.06 6.23 -44.72
C GLU A 168 -1.41 7.11 -43.53
N LEU A 169 -1.16 6.62 -42.31
CA LEU A 169 -0.98 7.51 -41.17
C LEU A 169 -0.20 8.66 -41.76
N PRO A 170 -0.66 9.93 -41.69
CA PRO A 170 0.14 11.01 -42.21
C PRO A 170 1.50 10.78 -41.59
N LEU A 171 2.49 10.44 -42.42
CA LEU A 171 3.87 10.35 -42.01
C LEU A 171 4.32 11.80 -41.80
N HIS A 172 3.57 12.55 -40.98
CA HIS A 172 4.10 13.61 -40.17
C HIS A 172 5.28 12.95 -39.50
N LEU A 173 6.46 13.45 -39.85
CA LEU A 173 7.75 12.93 -39.47
C LEU A 173 7.66 12.35 -38.06
N PRO A 174 8.19 11.14 -37.79
CA PRO A 174 8.20 10.58 -36.45
C PRO A 174 8.63 11.71 -35.54
N ASP A 175 7.74 12.11 -34.63
CA ASP A 175 7.99 13.28 -33.82
C ASP A 175 9.32 13.01 -33.12
N ARG A 176 10.39 13.64 -33.62
CA ARG A 176 11.76 13.37 -33.15
C ARG A 176 11.83 13.69 -31.65
N SER A 177 10.87 14.46 -31.14
CA SER A 177 10.67 14.72 -29.71
C SER A 177 10.47 13.44 -28.87
N LEU A 178 9.87 12.38 -29.42
CA LEU A 178 9.60 11.15 -28.68
C LEU A 178 10.84 10.25 -28.55
N GLY A 179 11.87 10.45 -29.37
CA GLY A 179 13.13 9.72 -29.30
C GLY A 179 12.98 8.20 -29.38
N LEU A 180 11.96 7.69 -30.08
CA LEU A 180 11.57 6.27 -30.08
C LEU A 180 12.69 5.31 -30.54
N GLU A 181 13.62 5.81 -31.35
CA GLU A 181 14.80 5.06 -31.83
C GLU A 181 15.64 4.49 -30.69
N LYS A 182 15.68 5.16 -29.53
CA LYS A 182 16.44 4.72 -28.35
C LYS A 182 15.93 3.39 -27.79
N PHE A 183 14.66 3.06 -27.99
CA PHE A 183 14.03 1.89 -27.36
C PHE A 183 14.15 0.59 -28.16
N ARG A 184 14.78 0.60 -29.36
CA ARG A 184 14.95 -0.58 -30.21
C ARG A 184 13.65 -1.38 -30.39
N LEU A 185 12.57 -0.69 -30.74
CA LEU A 185 11.28 -1.30 -31.08
C LEU A 185 11.32 -1.84 -32.52
N ASN A 186 10.64 -2.95 -32.79
CA ASN A 186 10.44 -3.41 -34.17
C ASN A 186 9.35 -2.57 -34.88
N LYS A 187 9.19 -2.76 -36.20
CA LYS A 187 8.26 -1.95 -37.01
C LYS A 187 6.82 -1.99 -36.50
N SER A 188 6.29 -3.17 -36.11
CA SER A 188 4.91 -3.29 -35.64
C SER A 188 4.69 -2.62 -34.29
N GLN A 189 5.66 -2.72 -33.37
CA GLN A 189 5.63 -2.04 -32.08
C GLN A 189 5.69 -0.52 -32.24
N GLN A 190 6.57 -0.02 -33.13
CA GLN A 190 6.67 1.42 -33.43
C GLN A 190 5.37 1.96 -34.01
N MET A 191 4.78 1.28 -34.99
CA MET A 191 3.51 1.69 -35.58
C MET A 191 2.38 1.71 -34.55
N ALA A 192 2.32 0.71 -33.65
CA ALA A 192 1.31 0.68 -32.59
C ALA A 192 1.45 1.85 -31.60
N VAL A 193 2.68 2.22 -31.22
CA VAL A 193 2.94 3.38 -30.36
C VAL A 193 2.55 4.67 -31.06
N LEU A 194 2.98 4.87 -32.30
CA LEU A 194 2.68 6.08 -33.08
C LEU A 194 1.19 6.24 -33.33
N ASP A 195 0.47 5.18 -33.73
CA ASP A 195 -0.98 5.22 -33.92
C ASP A 195 -1.72 5.65 -32.63
N CYS A 196 -1.29 5.12 -31.47
CA CYS A 196 -1.88 5.51 -30.20
C CYS A 196 -1.59 6.98 -29.88
N VAL A 197 -0.34 7.45 -30.04
CA VAL A 197 0.05 8.86 -29.77
C VAL A 197 -0.70 9.82 -30.69
N SER A 198 -0.76 9.54 -31.98
CA SER A 198 -1.51 10.36 -32.94
C SER A 198 -3.00 10.41 -32.60
N ALA A 199 -3.58 9.30 -32.14
CA ALA A 199 -4.98 9.25 -31.74
C ALA A 199 -5.27 10.12 -30.49
N MET A 200 -4.30 10.34 -29.61
CA MET A 200 -4.45 11.23 -28.44
C MET A 200 -4.49 12.71 -28.82
N GLU A 201 -3.81 13.09 -29.90
CA GLU A 201 -3.74 14.48 -30.36
C GLU A 201 -5.00 14.91 -31.15
N GLN A 202 -5.84 13.94 -31.55
CA GLN A 202 -7.08 14.19 -32.28
C GLN A 202 -8.20 14.68 -31.34
N GLN A 203 -8.39 15.99 -31.28
CA GLN A 203 -9.47 16.62 -30.51
C GLN A 203 -10.86 16.14 -30.95
N GLY A 204 -11.77 16.00 -29.98
CA GLY A 204 -13.17 15.61 -30.23
C GLY A 204 -13.39 14.12 -30.49
N THR A 205 -12.33 13.29 -30.40
CA THR A 205 -12.44 11.84 -30.54
C THR A 205 -12.17 11.12 -29.21
N TYR A 206 -12.88 10.01 -28.97
CA TYR A 206 -12.62 9.07 -27.85
C TYR A 206 -12.12 7.73 -28.41
N PRO A 207 -10.91 7.64 -28.94
CA PRO A 207 -10.47 6.45 -29.68
C PRO A 207 -10.30 5.26 -28.72
N VAL A 208 -10.75 4.09 -29.16
CA VAL A 208 -10.49 2.81 -28.50
C VAL A 208 -9.53 2.03 -29.41
N ARG A 209 -8.34 1.70 -28.90
CA ARG A 209 -7.29 0.99 -29.65
C ARG A 209 -7.03 -0.36 -29.00
N LEU A 210 -6.98 -1.41 -29.82
CA LEU A 210 -6.62 -2.77 -29.39
C LEU A 210 -5.23 -3.10 -29.92
N ILE A 211 -4.27 -3.29 -29.02
CA ILE A 211 -2.94 -3.81 -29.36
C ILE A 211 -2.93 -5.30 -29.06
N TRP A 212 -2.87 -6.12 -30.11
CA TRP A 212 -2.74 -7.57 -29.96
C TRP A 212 -1.30 -8.02 -30.15
N GLY A 213 -0.83 -8.92 -29.28
CA GLY A 213 0.54 -9.42 -29.30
C GLY A 213 0.63 -10.88 -28.83
N PRO A 214 1.10 -11.81 -29.69
CA PRO A 214 1.39 -13.18 -29.30
C PRO A 214 2.37 -13.30 -28.10
N PRO A 215 2.54 -14.49 -27.50
CA PRO A 215 3.58 -14.72 -26.51
C PRO A 215 4.97 -14.34 -27.05
N GLY A 216 5.80 -13.70 -26.22
CA GLY A 216 7.17 -13.31 -26.60
C GLY A 216 7.31 -12.07 -27.50
N THR A 217 6.23 -11.43 -27.96
CA THR A 217 6.31 -10.28 -28.90
C THR A 217 6.61 -8.92 -28.25
N GLY A 218 7.03 -8.92 -26.99
CA GLY A 218 7.43 -7.69 -26.30
C GLY A 218 6.29 -6.73 -25.94
N LYS A 219 5.08 -7.23 -25.67
CA LYS A 219 3.91 -6.41 -25.24
C LYS A 219 4.25 -5.39 -24.16
N THR A 220 4.87 -5.84 -23.07
CA THR A 220 5.27 -4.96 -21.96
C THR A 220 6.22 -3.88 -22.41
N LYS A 221 7.15 -4.19 -23.32
CA LYS A 221 8.08 -3.20 -23.91
C LYS A 221 7.31 -2.15 -24.70
N THR A 222 6.38 -2.56 -25.57
CA THR A 222 5.52 -1.65 -26.34
C THR A 222 4.69 -0.75 -25.43
N ILE A 223 4.05 -1.32 -24.41
CA ILE A 223 3.24 -0.57 -23.43
C ILE A 223 4.11 0.43 -22.66
N SER A 224 5.29 0.02 -22.19
CA SER A 224 6.18 0.90 -21.42
C SER A 224 6.67 2.07 -22.26
N THR A 225 7.00 1.83 -23.54
CA THR A 225 7.38 2.91 -24.46
C THR A 225 6.21 3.84 -24.77
N LEU A 226 5.00 3.29 -24.98
CA LEU A 226 3.79 4.10 -25.16
C LEU A 226 3.53 5.02 -23.96
N LEU A 227 3.62 4.47 -22.74
CA LEU A 227 3.43 5.23 -21.51
C LEU A 227 4.48 6.33 -21.34
N LEU A 228 5.74 6.05 -21.70
CA LEU A 228 6.77 7.08 -21.72
C LEU A 228 6.48 8.18 -22.75
N SER A 229 6.04 7.82 -23.96
CA SER A 229 5.62 8.81 -24.97
C SER A 229 4.46 9.69 -24.49
N MET A 230 3.48 9.10 -23.79
CA MET A 230 2.39 9.86 -23.17
C MET A 230 2.91 10.84 -22.11
N MET A 231 3.87 10.42 -21.27
CA MET A 231 4.47 11.27 -20.24
C MET A 231 5.26 12.44 -20.85
N VAL A 232 6.07 12.20 -21.89
CA VAL A 232 6.80 13.26 -22.62
C VAL A 232 5.83 14.31 -23.19
N LYS A 233 4.65 13.87 -23.62
CA LYS A 233 3.57 14.72 -24.12
C LYS A 233 2.71 15.33 -23.00
N ASN A 234 3.11 15.24 -21.73
CA ASN A 234 2.40 15.73 -20.55
C ASN A 234 0.94 15.21 -20.43
N HIS A 235 0.65 14.01 -20.93
CA HIS A 235 -0.66 13.39 -20.77
C HIS A 235 -0.74 12.62 -19.45
N ARG A 236 -1.81 12.87 -18.69
CA ARG A 236 -2.11 12.09 -17.48
C ARG A 236 -2.69 10.75 -17.86
N THR A 237 -1.95 9.68 -17.61
CA THR A 237 -2.34 8.33 -17.98
C THR A 237 -2.60 7.48 -16.74
N LEU A 238 -3.72 6.75 -16.75
CA LEU A 238 -4.02 5.68 -15.81
C LEU A 238 -3.70 4.33 -16.47
N THR A 239 -2.82 3.54 -15.85
CA THR A 239 -2.49 2.19 -16.31
C THR A 239 -3.05 1.18 -15.32
N CYS A 240 -3.79 0.20 -15.85
CA CYS A 240 -4.39 -0.88 -15.08
C CYS A 240 -3.97 -2.23 -15.66
N ALA A 241 -3.87 -3.25 -14.80
CA ALA A 241 -3.75 -4.64 -15.22
C ALA A 241 -4.55 -5.55 -14.27
N PRO A 242 -4.97 -6.74 -14.71
CA PRO A 242 -5.77 -7.64 -13.87
C PRO A 242 -5.04 -8.19 -12.64
N THR A 243 -3.70 -8.24 -12.65
CA THR A 243 -2.88 -8.80 -11.57
C THR A 243 -1.85 -7.80 -11.05
N ASN A 244 -1.55 -7.85 -9.75
CA ASN A 244 -0.53 -7.02 -9.12
C ASN A 244 0.84 -7.21 -9.79
N THR A 245 1.20 -8.46 -10.13
CA THR A 245 2.47 -8.77 -10.80
C THR A 245 2.61 -8.05 -12.14
N ALA A 246 1.54 -7.98 -12.93
CA ALA A 246 1.57 -7.26 -14.21
C ALA A 246 1.70 -5.74 -14.01
N VAL A 247 1.06 -5.17 -12.99
CA VAL A 247 1.21 -3.75 -12.65
C VAL A 247 2.65 -3.45 -12.20
N VAL A 248 3.21 -4.29 -11.33
CA VAL A 248 4.59 -4.18 -10.82
C VAL A 248 5.61 -4.30 -11.96
N GLU A 249 5.42 -5.25 -12.88
CA GLU A 249 6.28 -5.42 -14.05
C GLU A 249 6.31 -4.17 -14.95
N VAL A 250 5.15 -3.61 -15.26
CA VAL A 250 5.05 -2.37 -16.06
C VAL A 250 5.69 -1.20 -15.30
N ALA A 251 5.41 -1.06 -14.01
CA ALA A 251 5.96 0.00 -13.18
C ALA A 251 7.50 -0.07 -13.09
N SER A 252 8.04 -1.28 -12.92
CA SER A 252 9.49 -1.53 -12.89
C SER A 252 10.12 -1.15 -14.23
N ARG A 253 9.51 -1.56 -15.34
CA ARG A 253 10.02 -1.22 -16.67
C ARG A 253 10.01 0.29 -16.94
N ILE A 254 8.97 1.01 -16.53
CA ILE A 254 8.91 2.47 -16.64
C ILE A 254 9.99 3.13 -15.78
N LEU A 255 10.17 2.66 -14.54
CA LEU A 255 11.18 3.18 -13.63
C LEU A 255 12.58 3.05 -14.25
N SER A 256 12.92 1.88 -14.79
CA SER A 256 14.19 1.67 -15.50
C SER A 256 14.36 2.63 -16.69
N LEU A 257 13.31 2.82 -17.49
CA LEU A 257 13.37 3.73 -18.65
C LEU A 257 13.60 5.20 -18.24
N ILE A 258 12.98 5.64 -17.14
CA ILE A 258 13.19 7.00 -16.60
C ILE A 258 14.62 7.15 -16.10
N GLU A 259 15.12 6.19 -15.32
CA GLU A 259 16.49 6.22 -14.77
C GLU A 259 17.55 6.17 -15.90
N GLU A 260 17.37 5.30 -16.90
CA GLU A 260 18.23 5.23 -18.09
C GLU A 260 18.24 6.54 -18.89
N SER A 261 17.09 7.23 -18.99
CA SER A 261 16.99 8.52 -19.69
C SER A 261 17.63 9.68 -18.94
N SER A 262 17.71 9.59 -17.60
CA SER A 262 18.30 10.63 -16.75
C SER A 262 19.83 10.71 -16.82
N ALA A 263 20.48 9.62 -17.25
CA ALA A 263 21.94 9.53 -17.39
C ALA A 263 22.51 10.20 -18.66
N GLY A 264 21.65 10.77 -19.53
CA GLY A 264 22.09 11.37 -20.79
C GLY A 264 21.01 12.22 -21.47
N GLY A 265 20.82 13.44 -20.95
CA GLY A 265 19.94 14.47 -21.54
C GLY A 265 18.47 14.27 -21.20
N GLY A 266 17.99 15.03 -20.21
CA GLY A 266 16.65 14.90 -19.62
C GLY A 266 15.53 14.90 -20.64
N ASN A 267 14.87 13.76 -20.79
CA ASN A 267 13.73 13.54 -21.69
C ASN A 267 12.41 14.17 -21.16
N GLY A 268 12.49 15.07 -20.17
CA GLY A 268 11.33 15.74 -19.57
C GLY A 268 10.49 14.91 -18.60
N CYS A 269 10.83 13.63 -18.37
CA CYS A 269 10.13 12.76 -17.41
C CYS A 269 10.93 12.60 -16.12
N PHE A 270 10.26 12.75 -14.98
CA PHE A 270 10.84 12.63 -13.65
C PHE A 270 10.22 11.47 -12.88
N LEU A 271 10.94 10.98 -11.88
CA LEU A 271 10.42 9.98 -10.94
C LEU A 271 9.13 10.46 -10.26
N SER A 272 8.98 11.78 -10.03
CA SER A 272 7.78 12.39 -9.43
C SER A 272 6.52 12.19 -10.27
N ASP A 273 6.67 11.97 -11.58
CA ASP A 273 5.55 11.95 -12.53
C ASP A 273 4.85 10.59 -12.53
N VAL A 274 5.49 9.57 -11.93
CA VAL A 274 4.95 8.22 -11.80
C VAL A 274 4.54 7.95 -10.35
N VAL A 275 3.34 7.43 -10.16
CA VAL A 275 2.83 6.96 -8.88
C VAL A 275 2.30 5.54 -9.04
N LEU A 276 2.85 4.62 -8.25
CA LEU A 276 2.32 3.28 -8.06
C LEU A 276 1.46 3.27 -6.79
N PHE A 277 0.24 2.77 -6.87
CA PHE A 277 -0.64 2.68 -5.69
C PHE A 277 -1.38 1.34 -5.65
N GLY A 278 -1.67 0.87 -4.44
CA GLY A 278 -2.36 -0.39 -4.18
C GLY A 278 -2.09 -0.92 -2.78
N ASN A 279 -2.49 -2.15 -2.52
CA ASN A 279 -2.32 -2.77 -1.21
C ASN A 279 -0.87 -3.29 -1.06
N GLU A 280 -0.14 -2.74 -0.08
CA GLU A 280 1.28 -3.05 0.18
C GLU A 280 1.52 -4.53 0.48
N ASP A 281 0.62 -5.19 1.23
CA ASP A 281 0.78 -6.60 1.60
C ASP A 281 0.62 -7.56 0.41
N ARG A 282 -0.14 -7.14 -0.61
CA ARG A 282 -0.48 -7.97 -1.79
C ARG A 282 0.35 -7.60 -3.02
N MET A 283 0.94 -6.41 -3.05
CA MET A 283 1.84 -5.98 -4.10
C MET A 283 3.25 -6.28 -3.64
N ASN A 284 3.92 -7.24 -4.28
CA ASN A 284 5.33 -7.52 -4.01
C ASN A 284 6.20 -6.39 -4.59
N VAL A 285 6.26 -5.26 -3.89
CA VAL A 285 7.01 -4.06 -4.27
C VAL A 285 8.46 -4.25 -3.84
N ASP A 286 9.36 -4.36 -4.81
CA ASP A 286 10.81 -4.40 -4.56
C ASP A 286 11.34 -3.07 -3.99
N GLN A 287 12.62 -3.05 -3.61
CA GLN A 287 13.23 -1.86 -3.00
C GLN A 287 13.24 -0.65 -3.94
N ASP A 288 13.41 -0.84 -5.24
CA ASP A 288 13.46 0.26 -6.21
C ASP A 288 12.09 0.91 -6.40
N LEU A 289 11.04 0.10 -6.49
CA LEU A 289 9.68 0.57 -6.65
C LEU A 289 9.16 1.32 -5.42
N THR A 290 9.79 1.19 -4.24
CA THR A 290 9.47 2.05 -3.08
C THR A 290 9.66 3.53 -3.39
N LYS A 291 10.51 3.89 -4.36
CA LYS A 291 10.71 5.26 -4.83
C LYS A 291 9.44 5.84 -5.45
N ILE A 292 8.59 5.01 -6.06
CA ILE A 292 7.37 5.41 -6.78
C ILE A 292 6.07 4.97 -6.10
N PHE A 293 6.14 4.09 -5.09
CA PHE A 293 4.97 3.62 -4.37
C PHE A 293 4.40 4.68 -3.41
N LEU A 294 3.12 5.01 -3.59
CA LEU A 294 2.44 6.13 -2.94
C LEU A 294 2.57 6.08 -1.41
N GLU A 295 2.25 4.94 -0.81
CA GLU A 295 2.26 4.76 0.64
C GLU A 295 3.67 4.99 1.23
N LYS A 296 4.71 4.51 0.55
CA LYS A 296 6.11 4.75 0.96
C LYS A 296 6.47 6.23 0.80
N ARG A 297 6.02 6.89 -0.26
CA ARG A 297 6.20 8.34 -0.44
C ARG A 297 5.55 9.14 0.68
N VAL A 298 4.30 8.80 1.04
CA VAL A 298 3.56 9.43 2.14
C VAL A 298 4.30 9.26 3.47
N ARG A 299 4.76 8.05 3.81
CA ARG A 299 5.53 7.82 5.05
C ARG A 299 6.83 8.62 5.11
N ARG A 300 7.55 8.76 3.99
CA ARG A 300 8.76 9.62 3.93
C ARG A 300 8.39 11.09 4.14
N LEU A 301 7.34 11.56 3.46
CA LEU A 301 6.89 12.94 3.56
C LEU A 301 6.38 13.27 4.97
N GLN A 302 5.65 12.36 5.60
CA GLN A 302 5.12 12.53 6.95
C GLN A 302 6.24 12.78 7.97
N LYS A 303 7.36 12.05 7.88
CA LYS A 303 8.54 12.29 8.72
C LYS A 303 9.10 13.70 8.53
N CYS A 304 9.15 14.16 7.28
CA CYS A 304 9.59 15.53 6.98
C CYS A 304 8.61 16.56 7.51
N LEU A 305 7.30 16.29 7.55
CA LEU A 305 6.26 17.24 7.98
C LEU A 305 5.97 17.21 9.49
N MET A 306 6.70 16.43 10.29
CA MET A 306 6.50 16.35 11.74
C MET A 306 6.71 17.72 12.41
N PRO A 307 5.77 18.24 13.24
CA PRO A 307 5.93 19.56 13.84
C PRO A 307 7.18 19.74 14.71
N SER A 308 7.58 18.69 15.45
CA SER A 308 8.69 18.76 16.39
C SER A 308 10.07 18.49 15.78
N SER A 309 10.13 17.64 14.74
CA SER A 309 11.40 17.14 14.17
C SER A 309 11.48 17.23 12.65
N GLY A 310 10.49 17.86 12.02
CA GLY A 310 10.38 17.99 10.58
C GLY A 310 11.13 19.19 10.02
N TRP A 311 10.92 19.47 8.74
CA TRP A 311 11.62 20.49 7.97
C TRP A 311 11.43 21.89 8.55
N THR A 312 10.26 22.22 9.10
CA THR A 312 10.01 23.51 9.76
C THR A 312 10.87 23.67 11.01
N SER A 313 10.93 22.65 11.86
CA SER A 313 11.77 22.64 13.07
C SER A 313 13.27 22.74 12.72
N CYS A 314 13.71 21.98 11.71
CA CYS A 314 15.09 22.06 11.21
C CYS A 314 15.42 23.45 10.65
N LEU A 315 14.52 24.03 9.85
CA LEU A 315 14.69 25.36 9.28
C LEU A 315 14.74 26.42 10.37
N SER A 316 13.81 26.41 11.32
CA SER A 316 13.81 27.33 12.47
C SER A 316 15.08 27.19 13.31
N SER A 317 15.58 25.96 13.49
CA SER A 317 16.86 25.73 14.20
C SER A 317 18.04 26.31 13.44
N MET A 318 18.08 26.13 12.11
CA MET A 318 19.11 26.70 11.25
C MET A 318 19.07 28.24 11.28
N VAL A 319 17.88 28.84 11.16
CA VAL A 319 17.70 30.30 11.29
C VAL A 319 18.22 30.78 12.64
N ARG A 320 17.83 30.12 13.74
CA ARG A 320 18.29 30.48 15.09
C ARG A 320 19.81 30.37 15.26
N ILE A 321 20.45 29.39 14.64
CA ILE A 321 21.91 29.26 14.61
C ILE A 321 22.55 30.41 13.84
N LEU A 322 21.96 30.81 12.71
CA LEU A 322 22.50 31.88 11.87
C LEU A 322 22.29 33.27 12.48
N GLU A 323 21.19 33.49 13.20
CA GLU A 323 20.87 34.77 13.86
C GLU A 323 21.62 34.93 15.20
N GLU A 324 21.70 33.86 16.01
CA GLU A 324 22.23 33.93 17.38
C GLU A 324 23.25 32.80 17.70
N PRO A 325 24.37 32.72 16.96
CA PRO A 325 25.31 31.59 17.08
C PRO A 325 25.95 31.47 18.47
N LEU A 326 26.21 32.60 19.14
CA LEU A 326 26.81 32.59 20.49
C LEU A 326 25.85 32.05 21.55
N VAL A 327 24.54 32.36 21.45
CA VAL A 327 23.51 31.87 22.38
C VAL A 327 23.33 30.37 22.19
N GLN A 328 23.32 29.89 20.93
CA GLN A 328 23.25 28.46 20.62
C GLN A 328 24.44 27.68 21.18
N TYR A 329 25.66 28.20 21.01
CA TYR A 329 26.84 27.56 21.57
C TYR A 329 26.82 27.54 23.10
N ALA A 330 26.41 28.63 23.75
CA ALA A 330 26.29 28.67 25.21
C ALA A 330 25.27 27.62 25.72
N SER A 331 24.11 27.51 25.07
CA SER A 331 23.11 26.48 25.37
C SER A 331 23.66 25.06 25.19
N TYR A 332 24.39 24.80 24.10
CA TYR A 332 25.06 23.51 23.87
C TYR A 332 26.05 23.18 24.99
N VAL A 333 26.88 24.14 25.40
CA VAL A 333 27.87 23.95 26.48
C VAL A 333 27.16 23.61 27.78
N GLU A 334 26.08 24.32 28.12
CA GLU A 334 25.34 24.09 29.36
C GLU A 334 24.63 22.72 29.36
N GLU A 335 23.99 22.35 28.26
CA GLU A 335 23.29 21.07 28.12
C GLU A 335 24.26 19.88 28.13
N THR A 336 25.42 20.03 27.47
CA THR A 336 26.47 19.01 27.50
C THR A 336 27.06 18.84 28.90
N LYS A 337 27.23 19.92 29.67
CA LYS A 337 27.65 19.85 31.09
C LYS A 337 26.64 19.07 31.93
N ARG A 338 25.34 19.36 31.79
CA ARG A 338 24.27 18.65 32.50
C ARG A 338 24.27 17.14 32.18
N LEU A 339 24.44 16.79 30.90
CA LEU A 339 24.53 15.38 30.49
C LEU A 339 25.74 14.65 31.10
N ILE A 340 26.89 15.32 31.18
CA ILE A 340 28.10 14.77 31.84
C ILE A 340 27.82 14.52 33.33
N GLU A 341 27.17 15.47 34.01
CA GLU A 341 26.82 15.33 35.43
C GLU A 341 25.83 14.18 35.67
N GLU A 342 24.81 14.02 34.83
CA GLU A 342 23.86 12.91 34.92
C GLU A 342 24.53 11.55 34.71
N LEU A 343 25.42 11.45 33.73
CA LEU A 343 26.17 10.21 33.47
C LEU A 343 27.07 9.86 34.66
N ALA A 344 27.76 10.85 35.23
CA ALA A 344 28.59 10.65 36.43
C ALA A 344 27.74 10.18 37.62
N LYS A 345 26.51 10.68 37.77
CA LYS A 345 25.57 10.23 38.80
C LYS A 345 25.11 8.79 38.58
N LYS A 346 24.74 8.43 37.34
CA LYS A 346 24.35 7.06 36.98
C LYS A 346 25.49 6.06 37.17
N GLU A 347 26.73 6.45 36.86
CA GLU A 347 27.91 5.62 37.10
C GLU A 347 28.19 5.40 38.60
N LYS A 348 28.03 6.44 39.43
CA LYS A 348 28.13 6.31 40.88
C LYS A 348 27.05 5.38 41.45
N GLU A 349 25.83 5.45 40.94
CA GLU A 349 24.73 4.55 41.33
C GLU A 349 24.97 3.11 40.88
N GLU A 350 25.46 2.89 39.66
CA GLU A 350 25.89 1.58 39.14
C GLU A 350 27.01 0.98 39.99
N LEU A 351 28.02 1.79 40.35
CA LEU A 351 29.15 1.35 41.19
C LEU A 351 28.70 1.04 42.62
N ALA A 352 27.76 1.81 43.17
CA ALA A 352 27.15 1.53 44.49
C ALA A 352 26.33 0.23 44.46
N LYS A 353 25.55 -0.02 43.40
CA LYS A 353 24.82 -1.28 43.20
C LYS A 353 25.75 -2.49 43.03
N LYS A 354 26.88 -2.33 42.32
CA LYS A 354 27.93 -3.36 42.20
C LYS A 354 28.63 -3.64 43.52
N LYS A 355 28.94 -2.60 44.31
CA LYS A 355 29.50 -2.74 45.67
C LYS A 355 28.52 -3.40 46.66
N ALA A 356 27.22 -3.16 46.50
CA ALA A 356 26.19 -3.84 47.29
C ALA A 356 26.04 -5.33 46.92
N LYS A 357 26.23 -5.69 45.64
CA LYS A 357 26.25 -7.09 45.17
C LYS A 357 27.54 -7.85 45.50
N ASN A 358 28.69 -7.17 45.55
CA ASN A 358 30.00 -7.78 45.82
C ASN A 358 30.35 -7.94 47.32
N LYS A 359 29.36 -7.93 48.22
CA LYS A 359 29.57 -8.39 49.62
C LYS A 359 29.64 -9.92 49.76
N VAL A 360 29.63 -10.66 48.66
CA VAL A 360 29.87 -12.11 48.63
C VAL A 360 30.91 -12.41 47.55
N VAL A 361 32.09 -12.85 48.02
CA VAL A 361 33.24 -13.42 47.29
C VAL A 361 34.24 -12.44 46.67
N GLU A 362 35.41 -12.36 47.33
CA GLU A 362 36.69 -12.00 46.72
C GLU A 362 37.13 -13.04 45.69
N MET A 363 37.40 -12.61 44.45
CA MET A 363 38.67 -12.90 43.77
C MET A 363 38.84 -11.94 42.59
N LYS A 364 40.09 -11.49 42.44
CA LYS A 364 40.58 -10.42 41.56
C LYS A 364 40.68 -10.86 40.09
N GLU A 365 40.85 -9.81 39.26
CA GLU A 365 41.49 -9.79 37.93
C GLU A 365 40.64 -10.21 36.71
N ASP A 366 39.85 -9.26 36.18
CA ASP A 366 39.87 -8.95 34.73
C ASP A 366 39.22 -7.58 34.35
N LEU A 367 39.30 -6.56 35.22
CA LEU A 367 38.56 -5.30 35.04
C LEU A 367 39.32 -4.20 34.27
N THR A 368 40.61 -4.38 33.98
CA THR A 368 41.46 -3.29 33.45
C THR A 368 41.43 -3.13 31.92
N LYS A 369 40.66 -3.96 31.18
CA LYS A 369 40.53 -3.82 29.72
C LYS A 369 39.18 -3.36 29.19
N LYS A 370 38.13 -3.28 30.03
CA LYS A 370 36.79 -2.80 29.61
C LYS A 370 36.50 -1.32 29.88
N GLU A 371 37.38 -0.61 30.59
CA GLU A 371 37.21 0.82 30.89
C GLU A 371 37.78 1.75 29.80
N ALA A 372 38.53 1.23 28.82
CA ALA A 372 39.20 2.04 27.80
C ALA A 372 38.31 2.51 26.63
N ASP A 373 37.08 1.99 26.48
CA ASP A 373 36.20 2.31 25.34
C ASP A 373 34.98 3.20 25.67
N LYS A 374 34.86 3.72 26.89
CA LYS A 374 33.89 4.77 27.20
C LYS A 374 34.45 6.12 26.72
N LYS A 375 34.16 6.49 25.46
CA LYS A 375 34.38 7.85 24.94
C LYS A 375 33.89 8.88 25.96
N SER A 376 34.81 9.58 26.63
CA SER A 376 34.49 10.74 27.45
C SER A 376 33.83 11.79 26.56
N ILE A 377 32.58 12.16 26.85
CA ILE A 377 31.91 13.25 26.14
C ILE A 377 32.72 14.52 26.38
N LYS A 378 33.34 15.05 25.32
CA LYS A 378 34.14 16.27 25.36
C LYS A 378 33.32 17.41 24.77
N ILE A 379 33.27 18.54 25.48
CA ILE A 379 32.66 19.77 24.97
C ILE A 379 33.54 20.29 23.83
N GLN A 380 32.96 20.43 22.64
CA GLN A 380 33.63 20.99 21.48
C GLN A 380 33.86 22.49 21.66
N SER A 381 34.97 23.00 21.14
CA SER A 381 35.19 24.45 21.02
C SER A 381 34.18 25.07 20.05
N PHE A 382 33.95 26.38 20.13
CA PHE A 382 33.01 27.10 19.25
C PHE A 382 33.29 26.81 17.77
N LYS A 383 34.57 26.76 17.39
CA LYS A 383 35.01 26.45 16.01
C LYS A 383 34.70 25.01 15.61
N GLU A 384 34.84 24.06 16.52
CA GLU A 384 34.55 22.63 16.28
C GLU A 384 33.05 22.31 16.32
N TYR A 385 32.22 23.17 16.92
CA TYR A 385 30.77 22.98 16.99
C TYR A 385 30.07 23.39 15.69
N PHE A 386 30.62 24.35 14.95
CA PHE A 386 30.05 24.86 13.69
C PHE A 386 30.78 24.41 12.41
N MET A 387 31.86 23.64 12.53
CA MET A 387 32.60 23.01 11.41
C MET A 387 32.37 21.51 11.42
#